data_AF-A0A1F2RPY0-F1
#
_entry.id   AF-A0A1F2RPY0-F1
#
_cell.length_a   1.000
_cell.length_b   1.000
_cell.length_c   1.000
_cell.angle_alpha   90.00
_cell.angle_beta   90.00
_cell.angle_gamma   90.00
#
_symmetry.space_group_name_H-M   'P 1'
#
loop_
_entity.id
_entity.type
_entity.pdbx_description
1 polymer ?
#
loop_
_entity_poly.entity_id
_entity_poly.type
_entity_poly.pdbx_seq_one_letter_code
_entity_poly.pdbx_strand_id
1 'polypeptide(L)'
;MADLVGVPRPSHIPLPAEELFKKWIKILRAAQRYVRQVPNDQISSDATPVRRRSIRLLEHHLFSIGAAFVECAANGAKDLQERAEPPLQDGTFMTGDEMARYADEVIARIEEWWNGLADKSCQEEIEIVYPGITVRYSSLNILLDRCVWHSTQHTRQIADLLEQRWGIEPDGRLTGENLAGLPLPKRIWD
;
A
#
# COMPACT_ATOMS: atom_id res chain seq x y z
N MET A 1 9.71 12.70 -14.95
CA MET A 1 9.76 13.61 -13.78
C MET A 1 9.53 12.76 -12.55
N ALA A 2 10.56 12.67 -11.72
CA ALA A 2 10.69 11.74 -10.61
C ALA A 2 10.03 12.30 -9.33
N ASP A 3 8.69 12.24 -9.26
CA ASP A 3 7.93 12.68 -8.08
C ASP A 3 7.40 11.51 -7.23
N LEU A 4 8.17 10.42 -7.14
CA LEU A 4 7.87 9.29 -6.23
C LEU A 4 9.06 8.94 -5.32
N VAL A 5 10.02 9.86 -5.15
CA VAL A 5 11.08 9.75 -4.15
C VAL A 5 10.79 10.74 -3.01
N GLY A 6 10.15 10.23 -1.96
CA GLY A 6 10.48 10.59 -0.57
C GLY A 6 10.16 11.99 -0.02
N VAL A 7 9.62 12.95 -0.76
CA VAL A 7 9.34 14.29 -0.19
C VAL A 7 7.86 14.44 0.22
N PRO A 8 7.55 14.71 1.50
CA PRO A 8 6.20 15.07 1.95
C PRO A 8 5.68 16.27 1.13
N ARG A 9 4.43 16.23 0.66
CA ARG A 9 3.81 17.43 0.09
C ARG A 9 3.77 18.49 1.21
N PRO A 10 4.37 19.68 1.03
CA PRO A 10 4.60 20.64 2.13
C PRO A 10 3.36 21.13 2.89
N SER A 11 2.14 20.85 2.41
CA SER A 11 0.88 21.34 3.00
C SER A 11 -0.08 20.24 3.48
N HIS A 12 0.29 18.95 3.40
CA HIS A 12 -0.58 17.89 3.91
C HIS A 12 -0.35 17.66 5.39
N ILE A 13 -1.43 17.74 6.17
CA ILE A 13 -1.43 17.36 7.57
C ILE A 13 -2.00 15.94 7.65
N PRO A 14 -1.21 14.95 8.12
CA PRO A 14 -1.71 13.60 8.31
C PRO A 14 -2.99 13.55 9.15
N LEU A 15 -3.88 12.63 8.82
CA LEU A 15 -4.97 12.27 9.72
C LEU A 15 -4.40 11.69 11.04
N PRO A 16 -5.19 11.66 12.14
CA PRO A 16 -4.78 10.96 13.35
C PRO A 16 -4.44 9.48 13.08
N ALA A 17 -3.42 8.96 13.76
CA ALA A 17 -2.91 7.61 13.53
C ALA A 17 -4.00 6.54 13.63
N GLU A 18 -4.92 6.66 14.59
CA GLU A 18 -6.02 5.72 14.75
C GLU A 18 -7.03 5.77 13.59
N GLU A 19 -7.28 6.95 13.03
CA GLU A 19 -8.11 7.09 11.83
C GLU A 19 -7.43 6.48 10.61
N LEU A 20 -6.12 6.72 10.46
CA LEU A 20 -5.31 6.13 9.40
C LEU A 20 -5.31 4.60 9.50
N PHE A 21 -5.07 4.03 10.67
CA PHE A 21 -5.12 2.59 10.89
C PHE A 21 -6.48 2.00 10.48
N LYS A 22 -7.58 2.56 11.01
CA LYS A 22 -8.94 2.08 10.67
C LYS A 22 -9.24 2.16 9.18
N LYS A 23 -8.81 3.25 8.52
CA LYS A 23 -8.93 3.39 7.06
C LYS A 23 -8.08 2.37 6.33
N TRP A 24 -6.82 2.18 6.75
CA TRP A 24 -5.89 1.29 6.08
C TRP A 24 -6.38 -0.16 6.09
N ILE A 25 -6.87 -0.66 7.23
CA ILE A 25 -7.46 -2.00 7.31
C ILE A 25 -8.63 -2.16 6.34
N LYS A 26 -9.54 -1.18 6.27
CA LYS A 26 -10.65 -1.20 5.29
C LYS A 26 -10.16 -1.23 3.85
N ILE A 27 -9.13 -0.42 3.53
CA ILE A 27 -8.51 -0.34 2.21
C ILE A 27 -7.85 -1.66 1.82
N LEU A 28 -7.04 -2.25 2.70
CA LEU A 28 -6.36 -3.52 2.45
C LEU A 28 -7.36 -4.66 2.29
N ARG A 29 -8.43 -4.69 3.10
CA ARG A 29 -9.50 -5.68 2.96
C ARG A 29 -10.29 -5.51 1.66
N ALA A 30 -10.45 -4.29 1.14
CA ALA A 30 -11.04 -4.06 -0.17
C ALA A 30 -10.10 -4.52 -1.29
N ALA A 31 -8.82 -4.14 -1.24
CA ALA A 31 -7.80 -4.62 -2.17
C ALA A 31 -7.75 -6.15 -2.22
N GLN A 32 -7.83 -6.81 -1.06
CA GLN A 32 -7.85 -8.26 -0.96
C GLN A 32 -9.04 -8.90 -1.70
N ARG A 33 -10.21 -8.25 -1.74
CA ARG A 33 -11.33 -8.72 -2.58
C ARG A 33 -11.04 -8.48 -4.05
N TYR A 34 -10.49 -7.31 -4.40
CA TYR A 34 -10.21 -6.96 -5.79
C TYR A 34 -9.18 -7.88 -6.45
N VAL A 35 -8.10 -8.25 -5.75
CA VAL A 35 -7.10 -9.18 -6.30
C VAL A 35 -7.68 -10.55 -6.60
N ARG A 36 -8.72 -10.99 -5.88
CA ARG A 36 -9.45 -12.23 -6.21
C ARG A 36 -10.31 -12.12 -7.47
N GLN A 37 -10.64 -10.90 -7.90
CA GLN A 37 -11.42 -10.66 -9.12
C GLN A 37 -10.52 -10.54 -10.36
N VAL A 38 -9.21 -10.37 -10.20
CA VAL A 38 -8.28 -10.30 -11.31
C VAL A 38 -8.17 -11.66 -12.01
N PRO A 39 -8.37 -11.74 -13.34
CA PRO A 39 -8.21 -13.00 -14.06
C PRO A 39 -6.78 -13.55 -13.95
N ASN A 40 -6.64 -14.79 -13.47
CA ASN A 40 -5.32 -15.39 -13.20
C ASN A 40 -4.42 -15.45 -14.45
N ASP A 41 -4.99 -15.63 -15.64
CA ASP A 41 -4.26 -15.63 -16.92
C ASP A 41 -3.72 -14.24 -17.31
N GLN A 42 -4.17 -13.18 -16.63
CA GLN A 42 -3.74 -11.80 -16.86
C GLN A 42 -2.77 -11.28 -15.81
N ILE A 43 -2.54 -11.98 -14.70
CA ILE A 43 -1.73 -11.47 -13.57
C ILE A 43 -0.28 -11.14 -13.98
N SER A 44 0.28 -11.85 -14.96
CA SER A 44 1.62 -11.60 -15.48
C SER A 44 1.69 -10.52 -16.55
N SER A 45 0.55 -10.02 -17.03
CA SER A 45 0.52 -8.96 -18.04
C SER A 45 0.83 -7.59 -17.42
N ASP A 46 1.27 -6.66 -18.25
CA ASP A 46 1.53 -5.27 -17.83
C ASP A 46 0.23 -4.60 -17.35
N ALA A 47 0.31 -3.92 -16.20
CA ALA A 47 -0.80 -3.14 -15.65
C ALA A 47 -1.13 -1.93 -16.54
N THR A 48 -0.14 -1.32 -17.18
CA THR A 48 -0.37 -0.26 -18.16
C THR A 48 0.56 -0.40 -19.37
N PRO A 49 0.16 0.10 -20.55
CA PRO A 49 1.04 0.11 -21.73
C PRO A 49 2.29 0.99 -21.57
N VAL A 50 2.25 1.98 -20.67
CA VAL A 50 3.29 3.03 -20.55
C VAL A 50 4.28 2.72 -19.43
N ARG A 51 3.81 2.22 -18.28
CA ARG A 51 4.64 1.71 -17.17
C ARG A 51 4.58 0.19 -17.16
N ARG A 52 5.69 -0.44 -17.60
CA ARG A 52 5.88 -1.90 -17.61
C ARG A 52 6.08 -2.46 -16.20
N ARG A 53 5.02 -2.44 -15.41
CA ARG A 53 4.92 -3.18 -14.14
C ARG A 53 3.81 -4.20 -14.34
N SER A 54 4.11 -5.48 -14.12
CA SER A 54 3.09 -6.52 -14.19
C SER A 54 2.05 -6.33 -13.09
N ILE A 55 0.83 -6.81 -13.32
CA ILE A 55 -0.25 -6.77 -12.33
C ILE A 55 0.17 -7.52 -11.06
N ARG A 56 0.84 -8.68 -11.21
CA ARG A 56 1.46 -9.45 -10.12
C ARG A 56 2.35 -8.60 -9.21
N LEU A 57 3.25 -7.79 -9.81
CA LEU A 57 4.14 -6.92 -9.05
C LEU A 57 3.38 -5.76 -8.40
N LEU A 58 2.39 -5.20 -9.08
CA LEU A 58 1.54 -4.14 -8.54
C LEU A 58 0.75 -4.60 -7.30
N GLU A 59 0.08 -5.74 -7.41
CA GLU A 59 -0.71 -6.34 -6.35
C GLU A 59 0.15 -6.75 -5.16
N HIS A 60 1.28 -7.42 -5.40
CA HIS A 60 2.19 -7.76 -4.33
C HIS A 60 2.71 -6.51 -3.63
N HIS A 61 3.13 -5.49 -4.40
CA HIS A 61 3.64 -4.24 -3.87
C HIS A 61 2.64 -3.53 -2.95
N LEU A 62 1.35 -3.55 -3.30
CA LEU A 62 0.28 -2.97 -2.49
C LEU A 62 0.32 -3.48 -1.04
N PHE A 63 0.46 -4.79 -0.87
CA PHE A 63 0.49 -5.43 0.46
C PHE A 63 1.89 -5.37 1.09
N SER A 64 2.98 -5.51 0.32
CA SER A 64 4.33 -5.44 0.89
C SER A 64 4.68 -4.06 1.45
N ILE A 65 4.02 -2.98 1.04
CA ILE A 65 4.08 -1.68 1.75
C ILE A 65 3.72 -1.84 3.23
N GLY A 66 2.67 -2.62 3.53
CA GLY A 66 2.23 -2.90 4.89
C GLY A 66 3.23 -3.75 5.68
N ALA A 67 3.75 -4.81 5.06
CA ALA A 67 4.79 -5.63 5.66
C ALA A 67 6.06 -4.81 5.98
N ALA A 68 6.52 -4.01 5.02
CA ALA A 68 7.68 -3.15 5.16
C ALA A 68 7.49 -2.10 6.26
N PHE A 69 6.30 -1.50 6.33
CA PHE A 69 5.95 -0.56 7.40
C PHE A 69 6.12 -1.20 8.78
N VAL A 70 5.60 -2.41 8.99
CA VAL A 70 5.72 -3.11 10.29
C VAL A 70 7.19 -3.39 10.63
N GLU A 71 8.02 -3.78 9.66
CA GLU A 71 9.47 -3.95 9.89
C GLU A 71 10.14 -2.64 10.33
N CYS A 72 9.76 -1.51 9.72
CA CYS A 72 10.29 -0.21 10.11
C CYS A 72 9.78 0.25 11.47
N ALA A 73 8.48 0.13 11.72
CA ALA A 73 7.82 0.63 12.92
C ALA A 73 8.11 -0.23 14.16
N ALA A 74 8.11 -1.56 14.03
CA ALA A 74 8.29 -2.47 15.16
C ALA A 74 9.74 -2.92 15.34
N ASN A 75 10.47 -3.15 14.24
CA ASN A 75 11.79 -3.81 14.27
C ASN A 75 12.94 -2.83 13.98
N GLY A 76 12.66 -1.54 13.78
CA GLY A 76 13.67 -0.51 13.56
C GLY A 76 14.39 -0.59 12.21
N ALA A 77 13.83 -1.32 11.25
CA ALA A 77 14.35 -1.34 9.88
C ALA A 77 14.26 0.06 9.25
N LYS A 78 15.19 0.38 8.36
CA LYS A 78 15.26 1.72 7.72
C LYS A 78 15.05 1.68 6.21
N ASP A 79 15.06 0.50 5.64
CA ASP A 79 15.04 0.16 4.21
C ASP A 79 13.61 -0.08 3.69
N LEU A 80 12.68 0.83 3.99
CA LEU A 80 11.26 0.69 3.65
C LEU A 80 11.02 0.38 2.16
N GLN A 81 11.71 1.09 1.26
CA GLN A 81 11.52 0.93 -0.18
C GLN A 81 11.93 -0.47 -0.65
N GLU A 82 13.11 -0.94 -0.23
CA GLU A 82 13.63 -2.26 -0.60
C GLU A 82 12.71 -3.37 -0.08
N ARG A 83 12.25 -3.25 1.18
CA ARG A 83 11.32 -4.22 1.78
C ARG A 83 9.94 -4.22 1.16
N ALA A 84 9.51 -3.08 0.61
CA ALA A 84 8.24 -2.98 -0.09
C ALA A 84 8.33 -3.52 -1.53
N GLU A 85 9.52 -3.79 -2.06
CA GLU A 85 9.73 -4.32 -3.43
C GLU A 85 10.61 -5.58 -3.41
N PRO A 86 10.26 -6.63 -2.62
CA PRO A 86 11.08 -7.82 -2.57
C PRO A 86 11.03 -8.56 -3.92
N PRO A 87 12.12 -9.23 -4.33
CA PRO A 87 12.10 -10.05 -5.53
C PRO A 87 11.11 -11.20 -5.36
N LEU A 88 10.27 -11.44 -6.37
CA LEU A 88 9.32 -12.55 -6.38
C LEU A 88 9.96 -13.77 -7.03
N GLN A 89 9.86 -14.92 -6.38
CA GLN A 89 10.27 -16.20 -6.95
C GLN A 89 9.38 -16.59 -8.14
N ASP A 90 9.92 -17.27 -9.14
CA ASP A 90 9.11 -17.74 -10.26
C ASP A 90 7.99 -18.68 -9.79
N GLY A 91 6.79 -18.51 -10.33
CA GLY A 91 5.62 -19.35 -10.00
C GLY A 91 4.88 -19.01 -8.71
N THR A 92 5.28 -17.99 -7.94
CA THR A 92 4.53 -17.53 -6.75
C THR A 92 3.57 -16.40 -7.07
N PHE A 93 2.47 -16.23 -6.31
CA PHE A 93 1.54 -15.12 -6.52
C PHE A 93 0.97 -15.08 -7.94
N MET A 94 0.63 -16.25 -8.48
CA MET A 94 0.11 -16.45 -9.83
C MET A 94 -1.41 -16.50 -9.86
N THR A 95 -2.06 -16.40 -8.70
CA THR A 95 -3.51 -16.36 -8.58
C THR A 95 -3.95 -15.30 -7.57
N GLY A 96 -5.16 -14.79 -7.75
CA GLY A 96 -5.78 -13.88 -6.78
C GLY A 96 -5.89 -14.49 -5.37
N ASP A 97 -6.08 -15.80 -5.25
CA ASP A 97 -6.15 -16.49 -3.96
C ASP A 97 -4.79 -16.60 -3.26
N GLU A 98 -3.70 -16.83 -3.99
CA GLU A 98 -2.34 -16.75 -3.43
C GLU A 98 -2.04 -15.34 -2.93
N MET A 99 -2.35 -14.33 -3.75
CA MET A 99 -2.17 -12.92 -3.38
C MET A 99 -2.99 -12.57 -2.13
N ALA A 100 -4.22 -13.05 -2.07
CA ALA A 100 -5.11 -12.74 -0.96
C ALA A 100 -4.75 -13.46 0.34
N ARG A 101 -4.12 -14.65 0.30
CA ARG A 101 -3.52 -15.29 1.49
C ARG A 101 -2.36 -14.47 2.04
N TYR A 102 -1.49 -13.96 1.17
CA TYR A 102 -0.44 -13.04 1.59
C TYR A 102 -1.00 -11.74 2.17
N ALA A 103 -2.06 -11.21 1.57
CA ALA A 103 -2.77 -10.07 2.14
C ALA A 103 -3.31 -10.36 3.55
N ASP A 104 -3.85 -11.55 3.82
CA ASP A 104 -4.28 -11.94 5.17
C ASP A 104 -3.13 -11.90 6.17
N GLU A 105 -1.97 -12.46 5.81
CA GLU A 105 -0.78 -12.46 6.65
C GLU A 105 -0.30 -11.03 6.95
N VAL A 106 -0.24 -10.17 5.93
CA VAL A 106 0.16 -8.77 6.10
C VAL A 106 -0.83 -8.01 6.97
N ILE A 107 -2.13 -8.15 6.74
CA ILE A 107 -3.15 -7.46 7.52
C ILE A 107 -3.08 -7.89 8.98
N ALA A 108 -2.95 -9.20 9.25
CA ALA A 108 -2.80 -9.72 10.60
C ALA A 108 -1.57 -9.11 11.31
N ARG A 109 -0.43 -8.98 10.61
CA ARG A 109 0.79 -8.34 11.16
C ARG A 109 0.58 -6.87 11.50
N ILE A 110 -0.15 -6.13 10.66
CA ILE A 110 -0.47 -4.71 10.93
C ILE A 110 -1.40 -4.61 12.14
N GLU A 111 -2.42 -5.48 12.22
CA GLU A 111 -3.35 -5.52 13.35
C GLU A 111 -2.64 -5.90 14.65
N GLU A 112 -1.74 -6.89 14.62
CA GLU A 112 -0.92 -7.30 15.76
C GLU A 112 -0.02 -6.16 16.25
N TRP A 113 0.71 -5.52 15.33
CA TRP A 113 1.53 -4.34 15.64
C TRP A 113 0.69 -3.25 16.32
N TRP A 114 -0.43 -2.86 15.71
CA TRP A 114 -1.28 -1.79 16.24
C TRP A 114 -1.87 -2.11 17.62
N ASN A 115 -2.32 -3.35 17.82
CA ASN A 115 -2.90 -3.79 19.08
C ASN A 115 -1.84 -3.94 20.18
N GLY A 116 -0.58 -4.18 19.82
CA GLY A 116 0.55 -4.21 20.74
C GLY A 116 1.05 -2.85 21.22
N LEU A 117 0.63 -1.76 20.57
CA LEU A 117 1.04 -0.41 20.97
C LEU A 117 0.39 0.02 22.29
N ALA A 118 1.22 0.42 23.26
CA ALA A 118 0.76 1.09 24.48
C ALA A 118 0.28 2.52 24.19
N ASP A 119 0.99 3.24 23.30
CA ASP A 119 0.61 4.56 22.79
C ASP A 119 0.32 4.47 21.28
N LYS A 120 -0.90 4.84 20.90
CA LYS A 120 -1.40 4.85 19.51
C LYS A 120 -1.26 6.21 18.83
N SER A 121 -0.54 7.14 19.44
CA SER A 121 -0.31 8.47 18.88
C SER A 121 0.66 8.49 17.70
N CYS A 122 1.57 7.50 17.63
CA CYS A 122 2.63 7.38 16.63
C CYS A 122 3.47 8.68 16.49
N GLN A 123 3.83 9.31 17.62
CA GLN A 123 4.57 10.58 17.65
C GLN A 123 6.09 10.41 17.67
N GLU A 124 6.60 9.20 17.83
CA GLU A 124 8.02 8.89 17.80
C GLU A 124 8.65 9.22 16.44
N GLU A 125 9.86 9.79 16.45
CA GLU A 125 10.61 10.04 15.22
C GLU A 125 11.08 8.73 14.59
N ILE A 126 11.15 8.70 13.25
CA ILE A 126 11.67 7.55 12.51
C ILE A 126 12.54 7.98 11.34
N GLU A 127 13.60 7.22 11.09
CA GLU A 127 14.54 7.45 10.00
C GLU A 127 14.40 6.36 8.94
N ILE A 128 14.19 6.75 7.68
CA ILE A 128 14.13 5.85 6.53
C ILE A 128 15.24 6.22 5.55
N VAL A 129 15.96 5.20 5.08
CA VAL A 129 17.06 5.31 4.12
C VAL A 129 16.53 4.94 2.74
N TYR A 130 16.64 5.88 1.81
CA TYR A 130 16.38 5.70 0.38
C TYR A 130 17.72 5.79 -0.39
N PRO A 131 17.78 5.33 -1.64
CA PRO A 131 18.97 5.49 -2.47
C PRO A 131 19.40 6.97 -2.56
N GLY A 132 20.57 7.28 -1.98
CA GLY A 132 21.17 8.62 -2.00
C GLY A 132 20.58 9.63 -1.01
N ILE A 133 19.59 9.27 -0.19
CA ILE A 133 19.02 10.19 0.81
C ILE A 133 18.51 9.46 2.06
N THR A 134 18.78 10.02 3.23
CA THR A 134 18.14 9.60 4.49
C THR A 134 17.08 10.63 4.86
N VAL A 135 15.85 10.17 5.05
CA VAL A 135 14.71 11.00 5.45
C VAL A 135 14.40 10.73 6.91
N ARG A 136 14.41 11.79 7.73
CA ARG A 136 13.94 11.76 9.11
C ARG A 136 12.51 12.28 9.14
N TYR A 137 11.57 11.43 9.51
CA TYR A 137 10.19 11.82 9.78
C TYR A 137 10.09 12.28 11.23
N SER A 138 9.48 13.45 11.45
CA SER A 138 9.26 14.00 12.80
C SER A 138 8.24 13.22 13.62
N SER A 139 7.49 12.29 12.99
CA SER A 139 6.62 11.34 13.67
C SER A 139 6.35 10.11 12.79
N LEU A 140 6.17 8.94 13.40
CA LEU A 140 5.75 7.71 12.74
C LEU A 140 4.39 7.89 12.04
N ASN A 141 3.53 8.77 12.55
CA ASN A 141 2.24 9.07 11.93
C ASN A 141 2.39 9.61 10.49
N ILE A 142 3.45 10.36 10.18
CA ILE A 142 3.72 10.83 8.81
C ILE A 142 4.06 9.65 7.89
N LEU A 143 4.85 8.69 8.39
CA LEU A 143 5.18 7.48 7.64
C LEU A 143 3.96 6.58 7.46
N LEU A 144 3.14 6.45 8.50
CA LEU A 144 1.87 5.72 8.46
C LEU A 144 0.95 6.32 7.38
N ASP A 145 0.69 7.63 7.42
CA ASP A 145 -0.10 8.34 6.40
C ASP A 145 0.41 8.05 4.99
N ARG A 146 1.74 8.09 4.81
CA ARG A 146 2.39 7.73 3.55
C ARG A 146 2.03 6.32 3.08
N CYS A 147 2.15 5.33 3.94
CA CYS A 147 1.82 3.95 3.60
C CYS A 147 0.32 3.78 3.32
N VAL A 148 -0.56 4.44 4.09
CA VAL A 148 -2.02 4.37 3.87
C VAL A 148 -2.39 4.93 2.50
N TRP A 149 -1.98 6.16 2.16
CA TRP A 149 -2.38 6.74 0.88
C TRP A 149 -1.73 6.03 -0.31
N HIS A 150 -0.51 5.50 -0.14
CA HIS A 150 0.18 4.75 -1.18
C HIS A 150 -0.52 3.40 -1.48
N SER A 151 -0.84 2.61 -0.45
CA SER A 151 -1.66 1.40 -0.61
C SER A 151 -3.03 1.73 -1.19
N THR A 152 -3.64 2.85 -0.79
CA THR A 152 -4.92 3.31 -1.34
C THR A 152 -4.82 3.62 -2.83
N GLN A 153 -3.75 4.26 -3.28
CA GLN A 153 -3.54 4.54 -4.69
C GLN A 153 -3.43 3.25 -5.52
N HIS A 154 -2.69 2.25 -5.04
CA HIS A 154 -2.62 0.95 -5.72
C HIS A 154 -3.95 0.20 -5.69
N THR A 155 -4.72 0.32 -4.60
CA THR A 155 -6.07 -0.23 -4.52
C THR A 155 -6.99 0.38 -5.59
N ARG A 156 -6.88 1.69 -5.82
CA ARG A 156 -7.62 2.40 -6.89
C ARG A 156 -7.17 1.96 -8.29
N GLN A 157 -5.88 1.70 -8.49
CA GLN A 157 -5.35 1.19 -9.75
C GLN A 157 -5.89 -0.22 -10.07
N ILE A 158 -5.95 -1.11 -9.08
CA ILE A 158 -6.52 -2.45 -9.29
C ILE A 158 -8.03 -2.34 -9.60
N ALA A 159 -8.77 -1.50 -8.88
CA ALA A 159 -10.17 -1.26 -9.18
C ALA A 159 -10.37 -0.72 -10.62
N ASP A 160 -9.53 0.22 -11.06
CA ASP A 160 -9.56 0.75 -12.43
C ASP A 160 -9.24 -0.33 -13.47
N LEU A 161 -8.31 -1.25 -13.20
CA LEU A 161 -8.05 -2.41 -14.06
C LEU A 161 -9.27 -3.30 -14.19
N LEU A 162 -9.94 -3.62 -13.07
CA LEU A 162 -11.15 -4.44 -13.05
C LEU A 162 -12.22 -3.86 -13.98
N GLU A 163 -12.49 -2.56 -13.85
CA GLU A 163 -13.50 -1.86 -14.63
C GLU A 163 -13.09 -1.70 -16.09
N GLN A 164 -11.95 -1.06 -16.34
CA GLN A 164 -11.58 -0.58 -17.67
C GLN A 164 -11.12 -1.70 -18.59
N ARG A 165 -10.51 -2.75 -18.04
CA ARG A 165 -9.94 -3.85 -18.86
C ARG A 165 -10.88 -5.03 -18.99
N TRP A 166 -11.65 -5.34 -17.95
CA TRP A 166 -12.47 -6.56 -17.92
C TRP A 166 -13.97 -6.28 -17.71
N GLY A 167 -14.38 -5.04 -17.47
CA GLY A 167 -15.79 -4.71 -17.21
C GLY A 167 -16.31 -5.32 -15.90
N ILE A 168 -15.42 -5.58 -14.94
CA ILE A 168 -15.72 -6.20 -13.65
C ILE A 168 -15.93 -5.08 -12.63
N GLU A 169 -17.10 -5.07 -11.96
CA GLU A 169 -17.34 -4.18 -10.83
C GLU A 169 -16.53 -4.65 -9.60
N PRO A 170 -15.70 -3.80 -8.98
CA PRO A 170 -14.95 -4.11 -7.78
C PRO A 170 -15.87 -4.45 -6.59
N ASP A 171 -15.64 -5.58 -5.95
CA ASP A 171 -16.45 -6.09 -4.86
C ASP A 171 -16.33 -5.24 -3.59
N GLY A 172 -17.41 -4.57 -3.21
CA GLY A 172 -17.43 -3.66 -2.07
C GLY A 172 -16.52 -2.45 -2.32
N ARG A 173 -16.76 -1.75 -3.43
CA ARG A 173 -16.03 -0.56 -3.86
C ARG A 173 -15.76 0.43 -2.71
N LEU A 174 -14.53 0.96 -2.68
CA LEU A 174 -14.16 2.03 -1.77
C LEU A 174 -14.98 3.29 -2.05
N THR A 175 -15.56 3.87 -1.01
CA THR A 175 -16.39 5.08 -1.08
C THR A 175 -15.55 6.34 -0.88
N GLY A 176 -16.14 7.50 -1.18
CA GLY A 176 -15.50 8.79 -0.89
C GLY A 176 -15.10 8.97 0.57
N GLU A 177 -15.84 8.38 1.51
CA GLU A 177 -15.50 8.40 2.94
C GLU A 177 -14.22 7.61 3.24
N ASN A 178 -14.00 6.48 2.55
CA ASN A 178 -12.76 5.72 2.69
C ASN A 178 -11.55 6.55 2.23
N LEU A 179 -11.72 7.35 1.18
CA LEU A 179 -10.65 8.14 0.56
C LEU A 179 -10.43 9.52 1.22
N ALA A 180 -11.43 10.03 1.94
CA ALA A 180 -11.40 11.37 2.51
C ALA A 180 -10.20 11.57 3.46
N GLY A 181 -9.52 12.71 3.29
CA GLY A 181 -8.35 13.11 4.07
C GLY A 181 -7.02 12.52 3.59
N LEU A 182 -7.01 11.58 2.64
CA LEU A 182 -5.78 11.04 2.08
C LEU A 182 -5.26 11.94 0.93
N PRO A 183 -3.94 12.21 0.84
CA PRO A 183 -3.36 13.09 -0.18
C PRO A 183 -3.18 12.37 -1.53
N LEU A 184 -4.28 11.83 -2.06
CA LEU A 184 -4.31 11.04 -3.27
C LEU A 184 -4.15 11.91 -4.53
N PRO A 185 -3.42 11.45 -5.56
CA PRO A 185 -3.38 12.12 -6.85
C PRO A 185 -4.75 12.09 -7.53
N LYS A 186 -4.99 13.12 -8.36
CA LYS A 186 -6.23 13.24 -9.14
C LYS A 186 -6.36 12.11 -10.16
N ARG A 187 -5.27 11.79 -10.87
CA ARG A 187 -5.26 10.67 -11.83
C ARG A 187 -4.87 9.36 -11.14
N ILE A 188 -5.37 8.26 -11.69
CA ILE A 188 -5.13 6.90 -11.17
C ILE A 188 -3.72 6.40 -11.48
N TRP A 189 -3.16 6.79 -12.62
CA TRP A 189 -1.88 6.28 -13.11
C TRP A 189 -0.73 7.30 -13.11
N ASP A 190 -0.89 8.42 -12.38
CA ASP A 190 0.19 9.38 -12.13
C ASP A 190 1.16 8.86 -11.05
#